data_AF-A0A3B0US65-F1
#
_entry.id   AF-A0A3B0US65-F1
#
_cell.length_a   1.000
_cell.length_b   1.000
_cell.length_c   1.000
_cell.angle_alpha   90.00
_cell.angle_beta   90.00
_cell.angle_gamma   90.00
#
_symmetry.space_group_name_H-M   'P 1'
#
loop_
_entity.id
_entity.type
_entity.pdbx_description
1 polymer ?
#
loop_
_entity_poly.entity_id
_entity_poly.type
_entity_poly.pdbx_seq_one_letter_code
_entity_poly.pdbx_strand_id
1 'polypeptide(L)' 'MDLQTIDKLLTSTRSVRKRLDLERPIPPEIIEECLEIAIQAPTGGNAQGWHFMIVSDAGKKAQIGQLYKESFFIY' A
#
# COMPACT_ATOMS: atom_id res chain seq x y z
N MET A 1 -23.73 2.49 6.84
CA MET A 1 -23.01 3.20 5.76
C MET A 1 -23.98 3.30 4.59
N ASP A 2 -24.19 4.49 4.04
CA ASP A 2 -25.07 4.66 2.88
C ASP A 2 -24.34 4.34 1.56
N LEU A 3 -25.13 4.14 0.49
CA LEU A 3 -24.60 3.84 -0.84
C LEU A 3 -23.72 4.96 -1.40
N GLN A 4 -24.04 6.21 -1.10
CA GLN A 4 -23.28 7.37 -1.58
C GLN A 4 -21.84 7.36 -1.06
N THR A 5 -21.66 6.93 0.20
CA THR A 5 -20.35 6.78 0.82
C THR A 5 -19.56 5.66 0.16
N ILE A 6 -20.19 4.52 -0.14
CA ILE A 6 -19.54 3.38 -0.82
C ILE A 6 -19.11 3.78 -2.24
N ASP A 7 -20.01 4.40 -3.01
CA ASP A 7 -19.73 4.87 -4.36
C ASP A 7 -18.56 5.85 -4.37
N LYS A 8 -18.52 6.79 -3.42
CA LYS A 8 -17.41 7.73 -3.28
C LYS A 8 -16.08 7.02 -3.01
N LEU A 9 -16.02 6.05 -2.10
CA LEU A 9 -14.79 5.31 -1.83
C LEU A 9 -14.30 4.56 -3.08
N LEU A 10 -15.18 3.81 -3.73
CA LEU A 10 -14.82 3.00 -4.91
C LEU A 10 -14.42 3.88 -6.11
N THR A 11 -15.03 5.04 -6.27
CA THR A 11 -14.73 5.94 -7.39
C THR A 11 -13.55 6.87 -7.16
N SER A 12 -13.12 7.07 -5.90
CA SER A 12 -12.00 7.96 -5.54
C SER A 12 -10.69 7.25 -5.20
N THR A 13 -10.69 5.96 -4.85
CA THR A 13 -9.47 5.18 -4.65
C THR A 13 -8.75 4.96 -5.98
N ARG A 14 -7.84 5.88 -6.33
CA ARG A 14 -6.98 5.84 -7.53
C ARG A 14 -5.55 5.56 -7.12
N SER A 15 -4.74 4.99 -8.02
CA SER A 15 -3.30 4.95 -7.82
C SER A 15 -2.72 6.37 -7.82
N VAL A 16 -2.22 6.83 -6.67
CA VAL A 16 -1.59 8.15 -6.52
C VAL A 16 -0.10 8.05 -6.83
N ARG A 17 0.36 8.75 -7.88
CA ARG A 17 1.76 8.71 -8.35
C ARG A 17 2.45 10.08 -8.38
N LYS A 18 1.68 11.16 -8.28
CA LYS A 18 2.17 12.55 -8.26
C LYS A 18 1.52 13.28 -7.10
N ARG A 19 2.19 14.31 -6.57
CA ARG A 19 1.69 15.20 -5.49
C ARG A 19 1.52 14.50 -4.12
N LEU A 20 2.39 13.54 -3.82
CA LEU A 20 2.53 13.03 -2.45
C LEU A 20 3.39 14.01 -1.65
N ASP A 21 3.02 14.22 -0.39
CA ASP A 21 3.90 14.82 0.60
C ASP A 21 4.85 13.73 1.10
N LEU A 22 6.10 13.77 0.63
CA LEU A 22 7.12 12.76 0.92
C LEU A 22 7.81 12.99 2.27
N GLU A 23 7.66 14.18 2.85
CA GLU A 23 8.29 14.57 4.11
C GLU A 23 7.36 14.32 5.31
N ARG A 24 6.06 14.13 5.06
CA ARG A 24 5.10 13.79 6.12
C ARG A 24 5.45 12.44 6.76
N PRO A 25 5.73 12.41 8.07
CA PRO A 25 5.93 11.14 8.77
C PRO A 25 4.61 10.36 8.85
N ILE A 26 4.71 9.04 8.73
CA ILE A 26 3.59 8.12 8.90
C ILE A 26 3.81 7.40 10.24
N PRO A 27 2.92 7.59 11.24
CA PRO A 27 2.98 6.85 12.48
C PRO A 27 2.83 5.33 12.24
N PRO A 28 3.55 4.47 12.97
CA PRO A 28 3.44 3.02 12.82
C PRO A 28 2.00 2.48 12.96
N GLU A 29 1.21 3.10 13.84
CA GLU A 29 -0.17 2.69 14.14
C GLU A 29 -1.07 2.78 12.91
N ILE A 30 -0.84 3.76 12.04
CA ILE A 30 -1.58 3.90 10.77
C ILE A 30 -1.29 2.73 9.83
N ILE A 31 -0.05 2.22 9.83
CA ILE A 31 0.32 1.06 9.03
C ILE A 31 -0.34 -0.19 9.61
N GLU A 32 -0.35 -0.32 10.93
CA GLU A 32 -1.01 -1.43 11.63
C GLU A 32 -2.53 -1.48 11.34
N GLU A 33 -3.23 -0.35 11.44
CA GLU A 33 -4.65 -0.23 11.08
C GLU A 33 -4.92 -0.67 9.62
N CYS A 34 -4.02 -0.29 8.69
CA CYS A 34 -4.14 -0.74 7.30
C CYS A 34 -4.00 -2.26 7.17
N LEU A 35 -3.10 -2.88 7.95
CA LEU A 35 -2.90 -4.32 7.94
C LEU A 35 -4.08 -5.06 8.57
N GLU A 36 -4.66 -4.55 9.66
CA GLU A 36 -5.88 -5.11 10.27
C GLU A 36 -7.06 -5.15 9.29
N ILE A 37 -7.17 -4.14 8.42
CA ILE A 37 -8.14 -4.14 7.33
C ILE A 37 -7.74 -5.14 6.24
N ALA A 38 -6.46 -5.19 5.84
CA ALA A 38 -5.99 -6.05 4.76
C ALA A 38 -6.20 -7.54 5.06
N ILE A 39 -6.02 -7.98 6.31
CA ILE A 39 -6.21 -9.39 6.71
C ILE A 39 -7.68 -9.85 6.67
N GLN A 40 -8.64 -8.94 6.51
CA GLN A 40 -10.06 -9.31 6.30
C GLN A 40 -10.31 -9.91 4.91
N ALA A 41 -9.33 -9.83 3.99
CA ALA A 41 -9.47 -10.44 2.67
C ALA A 41 -9.66 -11.97 2.79
N PRO A 42 -10.49 -12.59 1.93
CA PRO A 42 -10.65 -14.03 1.92
C PRO A 42 -9.43 -14.72 1.30
N THR A 43 -9.11 -15.93 1.78
CA THR A 43 -8.13 -16.83 1.14
C THR A 43 -8.71 -18.22 0.98
N GLY A 44 -8.25 -18.95 -0.05
CA GLY A 44 -8.63 -20.34 -0.26
C GLY A 44 -8.31 -21.18 0.99
N GLY A 45 -9.31 -21.86 1.54
CA GLY A 45 -9.16 -22.66 2.76
C GLY A 45 -8.72 -21.88 4.00
N ASN A 46 -8.88 -20.55 4.01
CA ASN A 46 -8.37 -19.67 5.05
C ASN A 46 -6.84 -19.79 5.28
N ALA A 47 -6.08 -20.13 4.23
CA ALA A 47 -4.65 -20.38 4.34
C ALA A 47 -3.82 -19.15 4.75
N GLN A 48 -4.32 -17.92 4.53
CA GLN A 48 -3.68 -16.67 4.95
C GLN A 48 -2.18 -16.58 4.60
N GLY A 49 -1.78 -17.11 3.44
CA GLY A 49 -0.37 -17.27 3.04
C GLY A 49 0.38 -15.96 2.70
N TRP A 50 -0.17 -14.81 3.02
CA TRP A 50 0.46 -13.51 2.82
C TRP A 50 1.50 -13.20 3.89
N HIS A 51 2.52 -12.45 3.49
CA HIS A 51 3.49 -11.83 4.37
C HIS A 51 3.57 -10.36 4.03
N PHE A 52 3.50 -9.49 5.03
CA PHE A 52 3.66 -8.05 4.87
C PHE A 52 5.06 -7.65 5.32
N MET A 53 5.80 -6.94 4.46
CA MET A 53 7.11 -6.41 4.76
C MET A 53 7.07 -4.88 4.74
N ILE A 54 7.26 -4.27 5.90
CA ILE A 54 7.21 -2.82 6.05
C ILE A 54 8.63 -2.28 5.84
N VAL A 55 8.82 -1.48 4.78
CA VAL A 55 10.09 -0.83 4.48
C VAL A 55 10.04 0.65 4.87
N SER A 56 10.40 0.95 6.11
CA SER A 56 10.40 2.32 6.66
C SER A 56 11.68 3.10 6.32
N ASP A 57 12.82 2.41 6.26
CA ASP A 57 14.13 3.01 5.97
C ASP A 57 14.18 3.67 4.58
N ALA A 58 14.64 4.92 4.54
CA ALA A 58 14.68 5.72 3.32
C ALA A 58 15.71 5.18 2.32
N GLY A 59 16.86 4.69 2.79
CA GLY A 59 17.91 4.12 1.95
C GLY A 59 17.45 2.87 1.22
N LYS A 60 16.83 1.93 1.93
CA LYS A 60 16.23 0.71 1.35
C LYS A 60 15.13 1.03 0.34
N LYS A 61 14.24 1.99 0.64
CA LYS A 61 13.21 2.45 -0.31
C LYS A 61 13.84 2.97 -1.61
N ALA A 62 14.89 3.78 -1.51
CA ALA A 62 15.58 4.31 -2.68
C ALA A 62 16.24 3.19 -3.52
N GLN A 63 16.90 2.23 -2.88
CA GLN A 63 17.50 1.08 -3.56
C GLN A 63 16.47 0.22 -4.31
N ILE A 64 15.35 -0.10 -3.66
CA ILE A 64 14.24 -0.84 -4.30
C ILE A 64 13.68 -0.05 -5.49
N GLY A 65 13.50 1.26 -5.33
CA GLY A 65 13.03 2.14 -6.40
C GLY A 65 13.95 2.15 -7.62
N GLN A 66 15.27 2.11 -7.42
CA GLN A 66 16.25 2.02 -8.50
C GLN A 66 16.17 0.68 -9.24
N LEU A 67 16.12 -0.44 -8.51
CA LEU A 67 15.95 -1.78 -9.11
C LEU A 67 14.65 -1.90 -9.92
N TYR A 68 13.56 -1.33 -9.40
CA TYR A 68 12.28 -1.27 -10.11
C TYR A 68 12.43 -0.48 -11.42
N LYS A 69 13.09 0.69 -11.38
CA LYS A 69 13.30 1.54 -12.55
C LYS A 69 14.11 0.83 -13.63
N GLU A 70 15.20 0.16 -13.26
CA GLU A 70 16.02 -0.62 -14.19
C GLU A 70 15.21 -1.73 -14.85
N SER A 71 14.45 -2.49 -14.06
CA SER A 71 13.60 -3.57 -14.56
C SER A 71 12.52 -3.07 -15.52
N PHE A 72 11.92 -1.91 -15.24
CA PHE A 72 10.88 -1.31 -16.08
C PHE A 72 11.39 -0.92 -17.47
N PHE A 73 12.63 -0.45 -17.60
CA PHE A 73 13.20 -0.03 -18.89
C PHE A 73 13.81 -1.16 -19.72
N ILE A 74 13.96 -2.36 -19.13
CA ILE A 74 14.42 -3.56 -19.85
C ILE A 74 13.27 -4.22 -20.63
N TYR A 75 12.02 -3.95 -20.26
CA TYR A 75 10.81 -4.38 -20.98
C TYR A 75 10.41 -3.37 -22.06
#